data_AF-E2DI33-F1
#
_entry.id   AF-E2DI33-F1
#
_cell.length_a   1.000
_cell.length_b   1.000
_cell.length_c   1.000
_cell.angle_alpha   90.00
_cell.angle_beta   90.00
_cell.angle_gamma   90.00
#
_symmetry.space_group_name_H-M   'P 1'
#
loop_
_entity.id
_entity.type
_entity.pdbx_description
1 polymer ?
#
loop_
_entity_poly.entity_id
_entity_poly.type
_entity_poly.pdbx_seq_one_letter_code
_entity_poly.pdbx_strand_id
1 'polypeptide(L)' 'MKFMDVYQRSFCRPIETLVDIFQEYPDEIEFIFKPSCVPLMRCGGCCNDESLECVPTEEFNITMQV' A
#
# COMPACT_ATOMS: atom_id res chain seq x y z
N MET A 1 -13.21 -12.38 -17.78
CA MET A 1 -11.98 -11.56 -17.65
C MET A 1 -10.95 -12.15 -18.59
N LYS A 2 -10.32 -11.36 -19.47
CA LYS A 2 -9.29 -11.92 -20.38
C LYS A 2 -7.98 -12.08 -19.61
N PHE A 3 -7.15 -13.04 -20.01
CA PHE A 3 -5.85 -13.29 -19.37
C PHE A 3 -5.00 -12.02 -19.27
N MET A 4 -4.92 -11.24 -20.37
CA MET A 4 -4.17 -9.99 -20.40
C MET A 4 -4.70 -8.95 -19.41
N ASP A 5 -6.01 -8.94 -19.13
CA ASP A 5 -6.59 -8.02 -18.14
C ASP A 5 -6.15 -8.39 -16.72
N VAL A 6 -6.06 -9.69 -16.42
CA VAL A 6 -5.58 -10.19 -15.11
C VAL A 6 -4.12 -9.82 -14.94
N TYR A 7 -3.28 -10.17 -15.93
CA TYR A 7 -1.85 -9.91 -15.93
C TYR A 7 -1.53 -8.42 -15.71
N GLN A 8 -2.19 -7.53 -16.45
CA GLN A 8 -1.97 -6.08 -16.32
C GLN A 8 -2.44 -5.52 -14.98
N ARG A 9 -3.48 -6.12 -14.37
CA ARG A 9 -4.01 -5.67 -13.08
C ARG A 9 -3.22 -6.19 -11.89
N SER A 10 -2.59 -7.36 -12.02
CA SER A 10 -1.79 -7.97 -10.96
C SER A 10 -0.30 -7.64 -11.02
N PHE A 11 0.20 -7.06 -12.12
CA PHE A 11 1.61 -6.66 -12.22
C PHE A 11 1.97 -5.57 -11.21
N CYS A 12 3.21 -5.63 -10.70
CA CYS A 12 3.75 -4.70 -9.69
C CYS A 12 3.47 -3.22 -10.03
N ARG A 13 2.74 -2.54 -9.16
CA ARG A 13 2.39 -1.11 -9.29
C ARG A 13 1.95 -0.51 -7.95
N PRO A 14 1.81 0.82 -7.85
CA PRO A 14 1.13 1.45 -6.72
C PRO A 14 -0.36 1.06 -6.68
N ILE A 15 -0.83 0.57 -5.53
CA ILE A 15 -2.22 0.16 -5.28
C ILE A 15 -2.68 0.82 -3.98
N GLU A 16 -3.91 1.35 -3.99
CA GLU A 16 -4.54 1.87 -2.78
C GLU A 16 -4.72 0.74 -1.76
N THR A 17 -4.10 0.91 -0.60
CA THR A 17 -4.05 -0.06 0.49
C THR A 17 -4.46 0.65 1.78
N LEU A 18 -5.36 0.03 2.55
CA LEU A 18 -5.70 0.52 3.88
C LEU A 18 -4.57 0.15 4.83
N VAL A 19 -3.88 1.16 5.36
CA VAL A 19 -2.78 1.01 6.30
C VAL A 19 -3.23 1.45 7.67
N ASP A 20 -2.98 0.62 8.68
CA ASP A 20 -3.27 0.93 10.07
C ASP A 20 -2.35 2.07 10.56
N ILE A 21 -2.93 3.08 11.21
CA ILE A 21 -2.17 4.23 11.68
C ILE A 21 -1.14 3.83 12.75
N PHE A 22 -1.44 2.84 13.60
CA PHE A 22 -0.49 2.34 14.61
C PHE A 22 0.69 1.59 14.00
N GLN A 23 0.54 1.01 12.80
CA GLN A 23 1.67 0.39 12.11
C GLN A 23 2.69 1.45 11.65
N GLU A 24 2.22 2.63 11.27
CA GLU A 24 3.07 3.74 10.81
C GLU A 24 3.61 4.58 11.97
N TYR A 25 2.83 4.71 13.05
CA TYR A 25 3.18 5.48 14.25
C TYR A 25 3.03 4.61 15.50
N PRO A 26 3.92 3.63 15.72
CA PRO A 26 3.83 2.69 16.83
C PRO A 26 3.97 3.34 18.20
N ASP A 27 4.54 4.54 18.28
CA ASP A 27 4.75 5.28 19.54
C ASP A 27 3.48 5.99 20.03
N GLU A 28 2.45 6.15 19.19
CA GLU A 28 1.19 6.85 19.51
C GLU A 28 0.21 5.95 20.29
N ILE A 29 0.70 5.15 21.23
CA ILE A 29 -0.06 4.12 21.95
C ILE A 29 -1.21 4.67 22.82
N GLU A 30 -1.15 5.95 23.19
CA GLU A 30 -2.15 6.60 24.05
C GLU A 30 -3.35 7.14 23.27
N PHE A 31 -3.28 7.18 21.93
CA PHE A 31 -4.28 7.79 21.08
C PHE A 31 -5.22 6.76 20.44
N ILE A 32 -6.44 7.18 20.16
CA ILE A 32 -7.40 6.44 19.34
C ILE A 32 -7.72 7.31 18.13
N PHE A 33 -7.24 6.91 16.96
CA PHE A 33 -7.50 7.60 15.70
C PHE A 33 -8.87 7.23 15.10
N LYS A 34 -9.54 8.18 14.47
CA LYS A 34 -10.85 7.98 13.82
C LYS A 34 -10.86 8.64 12.43
N PRO A 35 -10.51 7.90 11.37
CA PRO A 35 -10.42 6.43 11.28
C PRO A 35 -9.13 5.85 11.87
N SER A 36 -9.11 4.54 12.18
CA SER A 36 -7.89 3.84 12.65
C SER A 36 -6.96 3.37 11.52
N CYS A 37 -7.44 3.44 10.27
CA CYS A 37 -6.66 3.15 9.07
C CYS A 37 -6.91 4.21 8.00
N VAL A 38 -5.93 4.43 7.12
CA VAL A 38 -6.00 5.43 6.04
C VAL A 38 -5.62 4.80 4.70
N PRO A 39 -6.22 5.27 3.58
CA PRO A 39 -5.87 4.79 2.24
C PRO A 39 -4.53 5.39 1.81
N LEU A 40 -3.50 4.56 1.65
CA LEU A 40 -2.19 4.94 1.13
C LEU A 40 -1.89 4.20 -0.18
N MET A 41 -1.07 4.82 -1.04
CA MET A 41 -0.51 4.11 -2.19
C MET A 41 0.67 3.27 -1.73
N ARG A 42 0.58 1.95 -1.87
CA ARG A 42 1.67 1.01 -1.58
C ARG A 42 1.98 0.17 -2.81
N CYS A 43 3.25 -0.19 -2.99
CA CYS A 43 3.63 -1.15 -4.02
C CYS A 43 2.96 -2.50 -3.74
N GLY A 44 2.26 -3.03 -4.74
CA GLY A 44 1.58 -4.31 -4.65
C GLY A 44 1.44 -4.98 -6.01
N GLY A 45 1.18 -6.28 -5.99
CA GLY A 45 1.15 -7.12 -7.18
C GLY A 45 2.33 -8.09 -7.24
N CYS A 46 2.49 -8.74 -8.38
CA CYS A 46 3.53 -9.73 -8.64
C CYS A 46 4.50 -9.27 -9.76
N CYS A 47 5.75 -9.75 -9.68
CA CYS A 47 6.80 -9.47 -10.67
C CYS A 47 6.89 -10.53 -11.78
N ASN A 48 6.05 -11.58 -11.72
CA ASN A 48 6.11 -12.77 -12.58
C ASN A 48 7.45 -13.54 -12.52
N ASP A 49 8.21 -13.33 -11.46
CA ASP A 49 9.40 -14.07 -11.09
C ASP A 49 9.38 -14.18 -9.56
N GLU A 50 9.47 -15.39 -9.03
CA GLU A 50 9.39 -15.67 -7.59
C GLU A 50 10.63 -15.18 -6.83
N SER A 51 11.72 -14.90 -7.54
CA SER A 51 12.94 -14.33 -6.96
C SER A 51 12.91 -12.80 -6.84
N LEU A 52 11.87 -12.15 -7.35
CA LEU A 52 11.74 -10.70 -7.35
C LEU A 52 10.65 -10.22 -6.39
N GLU A 53 10.87 -9.05 -5.80
CA GLU A 53 9.93 -8.37 -4.90
C GLU A 53 9.47 -7.04 -5.50
N CYS A 54 8.21 -6.67 -5.24
CA CYS A 54 7.63 -5.40 -5.69
C CYS A 54 7.94 -4.30 -4.66
N VAL A 55 8.94 -3.46 -4.96
CA VAL A 55 9.45 -2.41 -4.05
C VAL A 55 9.24 -1.00 -4.62
N PRO A 56 9.09 0.02 -3.75
CA PRO A 56 8.99 1.41 -4.21
C PRO A 56 10.29 1.89 -4.84
N THR A 57 10.16 2.65 -5.92
CA THR A 57 11.28 3.34 -6.59
C THR A 57 11.23 4.85 -6.38
N GLU A 58 10.05 5.39 -6.05
CA GLU A 58 9.79 6.79 -5.73
C GLU A 58 8.71 6.85 -4.64
N GLU A 59 8.82 7.80 -3.72
CA GLU A 59 7.90 7.99 -2.60
C GLU A 59 7.56 9.48 -2.44
N PHE A 60 6.38 9.77 -1.90
CA PHE A 60 5.95 11.12 -1.57
C PHE A 60 5.11 11.12 -0.31
N ASN A 61 5.20 12.21 0.46
CA ASN A 61 4.41 12.38 1.67
C ASN A 61 3.04 12.97 1.35
N ILE A 62 2.05 12.57 2.13
CA ILE A 62 0.71 13.16 2.14
C ILE A 62 0.33 13.55 3.56
N THR A 63 -0.58 14.51 3.69
CA THR A 63 -1.13 14.92 4.98
C THR A 63 -2.63 14.72 4.96
N MET A 64 -3.15 14.03 5.97
CA MET A 64 -4.57 13.71 6.12
C MET A 64 -5.11 14.29 7.42
N GLN A 65 -6.43 14.54 7.44
CA GLN A 65 -7.16 14.80 8.67
C GLN A 65 -7.68 13.46 9.21
N VAL A 66 -7.33 13.14 10.45
CA VAL A 66 -7.62 11.88 11.16
C VAL A 66 -8.20 12.12 12.54
#